data_AF-A0A3B8MP23-F1
#
_entry.id   AF-A0A3B8MP23-F1
#
_cell.length_a   1.000
_cell.length_b   1.000
_cell.length_c   1.000
_cell.angle_alpha   90.00
_cell.angle_beta   90.00
_cell.angle_gamma   90.00
#
_symmetry.space_group_name_H-M   'P 1'
#
loop_
_entity.id
_entity.type
_entity.pdbx_description
1 polymer ?
#
loop_
_entity_poly.entity_id
_entity_poly.type
_entity_poly.pdbx_seq_one_letter_code
_entity_poly.pdbx_strand_id
1 'polypeptide(L)'
;MRRCLSGHTNPRPEIEIIDEGPAYVKVDNNGGFGHLGSVVAMESAIEKATQTGVAIGTVIQSRHFGAAFNYAMMACKRDMIGWAISSSSPGLAPWGGADRMLGNNPVAFAVPAGEEDPIVLDMASGVSAWGRIGTKRLYGEKLTMDWVLDADGNPTDDPHDAKVLLPFGGSKGSGLAMMMDVLGSILPFGVATPHRRGED
;
A
#
# COMPACT_ATOMS: atom_id res chain seq x y z
N MET A 1 -16.74 9.75 -1.28
CA MET A 1 -17.63 10.86 -0.84
C MET A 1 -17.82 10.90 0.68
N ARG A 2 -18.26 9.83 1.36
CA ARG A 2 -18.45 9.84 2.84
C ARG A 2 -17.24 10.33 3.63
N ARG A 3 -16.04 9.81 3.33
CA ARG A 3 -14.78 10.25 4.00
C ARG A 3 -14.43 11.73 3.76
N CYS A 4 -14.79 12.30 2.61
CA CYS A 4 -14.61 13.73 2.37
C CYS A 4 -15.62 14.56 3.15
N LEU A 5 -16.87 14.10 3.21
CA LEU A 5 -17.93 14.77 3.98
C LEU A 5 -17.65 14.73 5.49
N SER A 6 -17.00 13.68 5.99
CA SER A 6 -16.59 13.55 7.39
C SER A 6 -15.25 14.20 7.72
N GLY A 7 -14.63 14.94 6.79
CA GLY A 7 -13.32 15.58 6.99
C GLY A 7 -12.12 14.63 7.08
N HIS A 8 -12.32 13.32 6.90
CA HIS A 8 -11.25 12.32 6.92
C HIS A 8 -10.43 12.31 5.63
N THR A 9 -10.88 12.95 4.56
CA THR A 9 -10.08 13.07 3.33
C THR A 9 -10.29 14.45 2.78
N ASN A 10 -9.22 15.23 2.70
CA ASN A 10 -9.28 16.57 2.14
C ASN A 10 -9.63 16.47 0.64
N PRO A 11 -10.80 16.98 0.21
CA PRO A 11 -11.19 16.93 -1.20
C PRO A 11 -10.43 17.96 -2.06
N ARG A 12 -9.73 18.91 -1.44
CA ARG A 12 -8.95 19.97 -2.09
C ARG A 12 -7.58 20.10 -1.41
N PRO A 13 -6.72 19.07 -1.51
CA PRO A 13 -5.41 19.11 -0.89
C PRO A 13 -4.51 20.12 -1.60
N GLU A 14 -3.82 20.94 -0.81
CA GLU A 14 -2.65 21.69 -1.29
C GLU A 14 -1.44 20.78 -1.13
N ILE A 15 -0.84 20.37 -2.25
CA ILE A 15 0.30 19.44 -2.26
C ILE A 15 1.58 20.25 -2.28
N GLU A 16 2.50 19.92 -1.37
CA GLU A 16 3.75 20.66 -1.19
C GLU A 16 4.94 19.70 -1.12
N ILE A 17 6.04 20.07 -1.78
CA ILE A 17 7.35 19.45 -1.54
C ILE A 17 7.95 20.15 -0.31
N ILE A 18 8.05 19.42 0.80
CA ILE A 18 8.45 19.98 2.09
C ILE A 18 9.91 19.74 2.44
N ASP A 19 10.57 18.82 1.72
CA ASP A 19 12.00 18.52 1.85
C ASP A 19 12.48 17.81 0.59
N GLU A 20 13.68 18.12 0.12
CA GLU A 20 14.27 17.48 -1.06
C GLU A 20 15.79 17.57 -1.09
N GLY A 21 16.40 16.60 -1.78
CA GLY A 21 17.81 16.62 -2.11
C GLY A 21 18.06 16.09 -3.52
N PRO A 22 19.32 15.82 -3.89
CA PRO A 22 19.65 15.33 -5.22
C PRO A 22 18.95 14.02 -5.60
N ALA A 23 18.76 13.12 -4.64
CA ALA A 23 18.22 11.77 -4.86
C ALA A 23 16.99 11.44 -3.99
N TYR A 24 16.31 12.45 -3.44
CA TYR A 24 15.06 12.23 -2.70
C TYR A 24 14.13 13.44 -2.74
N VAL A 25 12.84 13.18 -2.48
CA VAL A 25 11.80 14.19 -2.31
C VAL A 25 10.80 13.72 -1.25
N LYS A 26 10.31 14.65 -0.43
CA LYS A 26 9.25 14.43 0.54
C LYS A 26 8.08 15.36 0.25
N VAL A 27 6.91 14.77 0.04
CA VAL A 27 5.69 15.44 -0.34
C VAL A 27 4.68 15.39 0.81
N ASP A 28 4.11 16.53 1.19
CA ASP A 28 2.91 16.59 2.02
C ASP A 28 1.66 16.63 1.13
N ASN A 29 0.77 15.66 1.31
CA ASN A 29 -0.48 15.53 0.54
C ASN A 29 -1.70 16.15 1.26
N ASN A 30 -1.50 16.83 2.39
CA ASN A 30 -2.50 17.60 3.11
C ASN A 30 -3.81 16.83 3.36
N GLY A 31 -3.70 15.58 3.80
CA GLY A 31 -4.82 14.69 4.11
C GLY A 31 -5.65 14.26 2.90
N GLY A 32 -5.18 14.51 1.68
CA GLY A 32 -5.89 14.23 0.43
C GLY A 32 -5.87 12.77 0.00
N PHE A 33 -6.52 12.50 -1.12
CA PHE A 33 -6.39 11.20 -1.80
C PHE A 33 -4.92 10.96 -2.17
N GLY A 34 -4.40 9.77 -1.88
CA GLY A 34 -2.98 9.50 -2.10
C GLY A 34 -2.53 9.56 -3.55
N HIS A 35 -3.48 9.45 -4.48
CA HIS A 35 -3.21 9.53 -5.91
C HIS A 35 -2.43 10.77 -6.33
N LEU A 36 -2.81 11.93 -5.81
CA LEU A 36 -2.24 13.20 -6.26
C LEU A 36 -0.81 13.36 -5.74
N GLY A 37 -0.60 13.23 -4.42
CA GLY A 37 0.74 13.29 -3.82
C GLY A 37 1.69 12.20 -4.31
N SER A 38 1.18 10.99 -4.59
CA SER A 38 2.00 9.90 -5.14
C SER A 38 2.42 10.13 -6.59
N VAL A 39 1.58 10.79 -7.42
CA VAL A 39 1.98 11.23 -8.76
C VAL A 39 3.11 12.25 -8.65
N VAL A 40 2.93 13.31 -7.84
CA VAL A 40 3.95 14.35 -7.64
C VAL A 40 5.27 13.74 -7.15
N ALA A 41 5.23 12.89 -6.13
CA ALA A 41 6.43 12.24 -5.60
C ALA A 41 7.16 11.36 -6.63
N MET A 42 6.41 10.61 -7.45
CA MET A 42 6.99 9.75 -8.47
C MET A 42 7.57 10.56 -9.65
N GLU A 43 6.89 11.61 -10.11
CA GLU A 43 7.41 12.52 -11.15
C GLU A 43 8.73 13.17 -10.70
N SER A 44 8.75 13.74 -9.50
CA SER A 44 9.97 14.33 -8.94
C SER A 44 11.09 13.30 -8.73
N ALA A 45 10.77 12.06 -8.33
CA ALA A 45 11.76 11.00 -8.22
C ALA A 45 12.35 10.61 -9.60
N ILE A 46 11.52 10.50 -10.64
CA ILE A 46 11.98 10.21 -12.01
C ILE A 46 12.92 11.32 -12.52
N GLU A 47 12.56 12.58 -12.32
CA GLU A 47 13.39 13.72 -12.72
C GLU A 47 14.75 13.69 -12.04
N LYS A 48 14.78 13.47 -10.72
CA LYS A 48 16.01 13.34 -9.93
C LYS A 48 16.84 12.13 -10.35
N ALA A 49 16.21 10.97 -10.53
CA ALA A 49 16.87 9.73 -10.94
C ALA A 49 17.56 9.85 -12.31
N THR A 50 17.09 10.72 -13.20
CA THR A 50 17.77 11.03 -14.47
C THR A 50 19.19 11.57 -14.24
N GLN A 51 19.40 12.30 -13.14
CA GLN A 51 20.68 12.94 -12.82
C GLN A 51 21.53 12.12 -11.86
N THR A 52 20.90 11.37 -10.95
CA THR A 52 21.58 10.66 -9.86
C THR A 52 21.64 9.14 -10.03
N GLY A 53 20.93 8.59 -11.02
CA GLY A 53 20.79 7.14 -11.26
C GLY A 53 19.74 6.46 -10.37
N VAL A 54 19.42 7.02 -9.20
CA VAL A 54 18.36 6.55 -8.30
C VAL A 54 17.78 7.71 -7.52
N ALA A 55 16.48 7.68 -7.27
CA ALA A 55 15.84 8.61 -6.34
C ALA A 55 14.63 7.98 -5.65
N ILE A 56 14.28 8.52 -4.47
CA ILE A 56 13.15 8.05 -3.67
C ILE A 56 12.17 9.21 -3.43
N GLY A 57 10.91 9.00 -3.76
CA GLY A 57 9.81 9.88 -3.39
C GLY A 57 9.05 9.35 -2.18
N THR A 58 8.84 10.20 -1.18
CA THR A 58 8.04 9.87 0.00
C THR A 58 6.82 10.80 0.10
N VAL A 59 5.70 10.27 0.60
CA VAL A 59 4.46 11.05 0.76
C VAL A 59 3.95 10.92 2.18
N ILE A 60 3.66 12.04 2.84
CA ILE A 60 3.01 12.12 4.15
C ILE A 60 1.59 12.68 4.03
N GLN A 61 0.81 12.51 5.09
CA GLN A 61 -0.60 12.91 5.14
C GLN A 61 -1.42 12.38 3.94
N SER A 62 -1.08 11.17 3.50
CA SER A 62 -1.70 10.53 2.34
C SER A 62 -2.82 9.60 2.79
N ARG A 63 -3.92 9.57 2.03
CA ARG A 63 -4.96 8.53 2.15
C ARG A 63 -4.77 7.47 1.06
N HIS A 64 -5.74 6.58 0.90
CA HIS A 64 -5.67 5.50 -0.07
C HIS A 64 -5.23 5.98 -1.47
N PHE A 65 -4.19 5.34 -2.01
CA PHE A 65 -3.57 5.69 -3.30
C PHE A 65 -3.96 4.76 -4.46
N GLY A 66 -4.93 3.87 -4.28
CA GLY A 66 -5.37 2.99 -5.37
C GLY A 66 -4.40 1.83 -5.62
N ALA A 67 -4.28 1.43 -6.89
CA ALA A 67 -3.38 0.35 -7.30
C ALA A 67 -1.94 0.88 -7.45
N ALA A 68 -1.00 0.17 -6.84
CA ALA A 68 0.39 0.62 -6.68
C ALA A 68 1.15 0.62 -8.02
N PHE A 69 0.80 -0.29 -8.95
CA PHE A 69 1.43 -0.36 -10.27
C PHE A 69 1.30 0.94 -11.06
N ASN A 70 0.27 1.75 -10.81
CA ASN A 70 0.08 3.02 -11.53
C ASN A 70 1.31 3.93 -11.38
N TYR A 71 1.90 3.98 -10.19
CA TYR A 71 3.06 4.80 -9.90
C TYR A 71 4.35 4.15 -10.41
N ALA A 72 4.52 2.84 -10.19
CA ALA A 72 5.68 2.12 -10.72
C ALA A 72 5.77 2.25 -12.26
N MET A 73 4.62 2.16 -12.94
CA MET A 73 4.55 2.32 -14.40
C MET A 73 4.92 3.72 -14.89
N MET A 74 4.84 4.77 -14.06
CA MET A 74 5.29 6.12 -14.46
C MET A 74 6.80 6.13 -14.74
N ALA A 75 7.59 5.49 -13.88
CA ALA A 75 9.03 5.35 -14.10
C ALA A 75 9.34 4.41 -15.28
N CYS A 76 8.60 3.31 -15.39
CA CYS A 76 8.74 2.37 -16.50
C CYS A 76 8.54 3.03 -17.87
N LYS A 77 7.56 3.96 -17.99
CA LYS A 77 7.33 4.74 -19.22
C LYS A 77 8.47 5.70 -19.58
N ARG A 78 9.42 5.88 -18.67
CA ARG A 78 10.62 6.71 -18.83
C ARG A 78 11.90 5.87 -18.92
N ASP A 79 11.74 4.58 -19.25
CA ASP A 79 12.82 3.59 -19.34
C ASP A 79 13.60 3.43 -18.04
N MET A 80 12.89 3.51 -16.91
CA MET A 80 13.43 3.34 -15.56
C MET A 80 12.68 2.24 -14.80
N ILE A 81 13.35 1.56 -13.87
CA ILE A 81 12.65 0.66 -12.95
C ILE A 81 11.82 1.48 -11.97
N GLY A 82 10.52 1.22 -11.94
CA GLY A 82 9.59 1.79 -10.98
C GLY A 82 9.35 0.88 -9.79
N TRP A 83 9.28 1.48 -8.61
CA TRP A 83 8.96 0.79 -7.36
C TRP A 83 8.00 1.63 -6.54
N ALA A 84 6.90 1.03 -6.10
CA ALA A 84 5.88 1.71 -5.30
C ALA A 84 5.43 0.83 -4.12
N ILE A 85 5.39 1.44 -2.94
CA ILE A 85 4.95 0.82 -1.69
C ILE A 85 3.97 1.76 -1.00
N SER A 86 3.04 1.18 -0.25
CA SER A 86 2.24 1.92 0.72
C SER A 86 1.99 1.07 1.95
N SER A 87 1.60 1.75 3.02
CA SER A 87 1.14 1.15 4.26
C SER A 87 -0.37 1.37 4.42
N SER A 88 -1.07 0.40 4.98
CA SER A 88 -2.54 0.44 5.14
C SER A 88 -2.95 0.39 6.62
N SER A 89 -4.25 0.39 6.90
CA SER A 89 -4.75 0.15 8.26
C SER A 89 -4.53 -1.32 8.67
N PRO A 90 -4.45 -1.65 9.97
CA PRO A 90 -4.29 -3.02 10.43
C PRO A 90 -5.37 -3.95 9.88
N GLY A 91 -4.93 -5.02 9.21
CA GLY A 91 -5.83 -5.99 8.56
C GLY A 91 -5.28 -7.40 8.49
N LEU A 92 -3.97 -7.59 8.71
CA LEU A 92 -3.30 -8.88 8.71
C LEU A 92 -2.83 -9.29 10.10
N ALA A 93 -2.87 -10.59 10.38
CA ALA A 93 -2.16 -11.18 11.51
C ALA A 93 -0.66 -11.31 11.19
N PRO A 94 0.25 -10.99 12.13
CA PRO A 94 1.60 -11.54 12.08
C PRO A 94 1.55 -13.06 12.04
N TRP A 95 2.52 -13.70 11.38
CA TRP A 95 2.54 -15.17 11.33
C TRP A 95 2.59 -15.76 12.74
N GLY A 96 1.66 -16.68 13.03
CA GLY A 96 1.48 -17.29 14.36
C GLY A 96 0.61 -16.48 15.32
N GLY A 97 0.15 -15.30 14.95
CA GLY A 97 -0.81 -14.49 15.72
C GLY A 97 -2.24 -14.58 15.20
N ALA A 98 -3.17 -13.99 15.96
CA ALA A 98 -4.59 -13.90 15.60
C ALA A 98 -5.14 -12.46 15.56
N ASP A 99 -4.35 -11.46 15.97
CA ASP A 99 -4.76 -10.06 15.99
C ASP A 99 -4.32 -9.29 14.74
N ARG A 100 -5.13 -8.32 14.31
CA ARG A 100 -4.77 -7.40 13.23
C ARG A 100 -3.66 -6.46 13.70
N MET A 101 -2.45 -6.66 13.21
CA MET A 101 -1.31 -5.78 13.52
C MET A 101 -0.64 -5.23 12.27
N LEU A 102 -0.57 -6.03 11.20
CA LEU A 102 0.10 -5.65 9.97
C LEU A 102 -0.93 -5.13 8.95
N GLY A 103 -0.49 -4.29 8.03
CA GLY A 103 -1.35 -3.84 6.94
C GLY A 103 -1.31 -4.83 5.77
N ASN A 104 -2.35 -4.81 4.94
CA ASN A 104 -2.33 -5.52 3.65
C ASN A 104 -1.51 -4.74 2.61
N ASN A 105 -0.27 -4.41 3.00
CA ASN A 105 0.57 -3.41 2.38
C ASN A 105 0.97 -3.86 0.96
N PRO A 106 0.72 -3.03 -0.06
CA PRO A 106 1.08 -3.37 -1.43
C PRO A 106 2.58 -3.15 -1.68
N VAL A 107 3.11 -3.95 -2.59
CA VAL A 107 4.39 -3.73 -3.24
C VAL A 107 4.20 -3.89 -4.74
N ALA A 108 4.64 -2.90 -5.51
CA ALA A 108 4.60 -2.94 -6.95
C ALA A 108 5.95 -2.59 -7.57
N PHE A 109 6.29 -3.33 -8.63
CA PHE A 109 7.46 -3.10 -9.48
C PHE A 109 7.02 -3.03 -10.93
N ALA A 110 7.66 -2.17 -11.71
CA ALA A 110 7.54 -2.13 -13.15
C ALA A 110 8.94 -1.99 -13.77
N VAL A 111 9.29 -2.91 -14.66
CA VAL A 111 10.62 -2.99 -15.26
C VAL A 111 10.49 -2.91 -16.77
N PRO A 112 11.18 -1.97 -17.44
CA PRO A 112 11.15 -1.87 -18.91
C PRO A 112 11.81 -3.11 -19.53
N ALA A 113 11.27 -3.55 -20.68
CA ALA A 113 11.69 -4.78 -21.36
C ALA A 113 12.10 -4.55 -22.82
N GLY A 114 12.52 -3.32 -23.17
CA GLY A 114 12.92 -2.95 -24.53
C GLY A 114 11.72 -2.95 -25.49
N GLU A 115 11.73 -3.86 -26.46
CA GLU A 115 10.66 -4.00 -27.46
C GLU A 115 9.45 -4.82 -26.95
N GLU A 116 9.61 -5.52 -25.83
CA GLU A 116 8.57 -6.36 -25.23
C GLU A 116 7.74 -5.60 -24.19
N ASP A 117 6.61 -6.19 -23.80
CA ASP A 117 5.78 -5.65 -22.71
C ASP A 117 6.57 -5.61 -21.39
N PRO A 118 6.41 -4.55 -20.57
CA PRO A 118 7.07 -4.44 -19.28
C PRO A 118 6.75 -5.59 -18.32
N ILE A 119 7.72 -5.96 -17.49
CA ILE A 119 7.48 -6.87 -16.36
C ILE A 119 6.85 -6.06 -15.23
N VAL A 120 5.61 -6.39 -14.88
CA VAL A 120 4.86 -5.71 -13.82
C VAL A 120 4.45 -6.69 -12.73
N LEU A 121 4.82 -6.38 -11.49
CA LEU A 121 4.32 -7.01 -10.29
C LEU A 121 3.50 -5.99 -9.51
N ASP A 122 2.29 -6.34 -9.09
CA ASP A 122 1.50 -5.60 -8.11
C ASP A 122 0.78 -6.59 -7.22
N MET A 123 1.17 -6.64 -5.95
CA MET A 123 0.62 -7.57 -5.00
C MET A 123 0.46 -6.96 -3.62
N ALA A 124 -0.56 -7.41 -2.90
CA ALA A 124 -0.70 -7.15 -1.48
C ALA A 124 0.03 -8.21 -0.65
N SER A 125 0.36 -7.89 0.60
CA SER A 125 1.09 -8.81 1.48
C SER A 125 0.22 -9.93 2.11
N GLY A 126 -1.09 -9.84 2.00
CA GLY A 126 -2.05 -10.87 2.37
C GLY A 126 -2.21 -11.95 1.30
N VAL A 127 -2.68 -13.12 1.70
CA VAL A 127 -3.11 -14.21 0.79
C VAL A 127 -4.21 -13.79 -0.19
N SER A 128 -4.94 -12.72 0.11
CA SER A 128 -6.02 -12.18 -0.71
C SER A 128 -6.21 -10.67 -0.43
N ALA A 129 -7.24 -10.07 -1.01
CA ALA A 129 -7.63 -8.69 -0.75
C ALA A 129 -8.95 -8.63 0.02
N TRP A 130 -9.08 -7.68 0.97
CA TRP A 130 -10.33 -7.43 1.68
C TRP A 130 -11.51 -7.14 0.73
N GLY A 131 -11.25 -6.48 -0.41
CA GLY A 131 -12.27 -6.29 -1.45
C GLY A 131 -12.80 -7.61 -2.02
N ARG A 132 -11.94 -8.61 -2.23
CA ARG A 132 -12.32 -9.93 -2.74
C ARG A 132 -13.13 -10.73 -1.71
N ILE A 133 -12.79 -10.62 -0.42
CA ILE A 133 -13.60 -11.17 0.67
C ILE A 133 -14.98 -10.49 0.72
N GLY A 134 -15.03 -9.17 0.59
CA GLY A 134 -16.28 -8.41 0.50
C GLY A 134 -17.16 -8.86 -0.67
N THR A 135 -16.58 -9.08 -1.85
CA THR A 135 -17.28 -9.63 -3.01
C THR A 135 -17.86 -11.02 -2.74
N LYS A 136 -17.08 -11.92 -2.14
CA LYS A 136 -17.56 -13.26 -1.76
C LYS A 136 -18.70 -13.20 -0.73
N ARG A 137 -18.63 -12.28 0.23
CA ARG A 137 -19.72 -11.99 1.17
C ARG A 137 -21.00 -11.56 0.44
N LEU A 138 -20.88 -10.66 -0.53
CA LEU A 138 -22.03 -10.16 -1.31
C LEU A 138 -22.71 -11.28 -2.11
N TYR A 139 -21.93 -12.22 -2.64
CA TYR A 139 -22.45 -13.35 -3.42
C TYR A 139 -22.78 -14.59 -2.59
N GLY A 140 -22.56 -14.58 -1.27
CA GLY A 140 -22.77 -15.75 -0.41
C GLY A 140 -21.83 -16.91 -0.74
N GLU A 141 -20.64 -16.62 -1.26
CA GLU A 141 -19.65 -17.63 -1.62
C GLU A 141 -18.65 -17.90 -0.49
N LYS A 142 -18.28 -19.17 -0.33
CA LYS A 142 -17.21 -19.57 0.60
C LYS A 142 -15.83 -19.03 0.20
N LEU A 143 -15.01 -18.77 1.21
CA LEU A 143 -13.57 -18.48 1.12
C LEU A 143 -12.77 -19.79 1.06
N THR A 144 -11.45 -19.67 0.86
CA THR A 144 -10.52 -20.77 1.13
C THR A 144 -10.13 -20.74 2.61
N MET A 145 -10.03 -21.91 3.26
CA MET A 145 -9.79 -22.01 4.72
C MET A 145 -8.48 -21.34 5.19
N ASP A 146 -7.51 -21.14 4.31
CA ASP A 146 -6.21 -20.52 4.61
C ASP A 146 -6.21 -18.99 4.42
N TRP A 147 -7.37 -18.38 4.19
CA TRP A 147 -7.45 -16.94 3.95
C TRP A 147 -7.55 -16.12 5.23
N VAL A 148 -8.45 -16.51 6.12
CA VAL A 148 -8.88 -15.65 7.22
C VAL A 148 -9.07 -16.43 8.51
N LEU A 149 -8.97 -15.69 9.62
CA LEU A 149 -9.35 -16.13 10.94
C LEU A 149 -10.64 -15.44 11.38
N ASP A 150 -11.44 -16.15 12.18
CA ASP A 150 -12.61 -15.62 12.88
C ASP A 150 -12.23 -14.80 14.14
N ALA A 151 -13.21 -14.46 14.96
CA ALA A 151 -13.00 -13.67 16.19
C ALA A 151 -12.26 -14.43 17.29
N ASP A 152 -12.28 -15.76 17.25
CA ASP A 152 -11.61 -16.63 18.21
C ASP A 152 -10.21 -17.06 17.70
N GLY A 153 -9.81 -16.58 16.52
CA GLY A 153 -8.53 -16.89 15.90
C GLY A 153 -8.51 -18.22 15.14
N ASN A 154 -9.68 -18.83 14.87
CA ASN A 154 -9.75 -20.07 14.12
C ASN A 154 -9.91 -19.82 12.61
N PRO A 155 -9.31 -20.65 11.75
CA PRO A 155 -9.54 -20.58 10.30
C PRO A 155 -11.03 -20.75 9.94
N THR A 156 -11.54 -19.93 9.02
CA THR A 156 -12.94 -20.00 8.55
C THR A 156 -13.06 -19.83 7.04
N ASP A 157 -14.03 -20.52 6.43
CA ASP A 157 -14.43 -20.34 5.04
C ASP A 157 -15.66 -19.41 4.88
N ASP A 158 -16.24 -18.93 5.99
CA ASP A 158 -17.37 -18.02 5.94
C ASP A 158 -16.89 -16.56 5.81
N PRO A 159 -17.22 -15.86 4.70
CA PRO A 159 -16.85 -14.46 4.54
C PRO A 159 -17.50 -13.51 5.54
N HIS A 160 -18.57 -13.89 6.25
CA HIS A 160 -19.20 -13.11 7.31
C HIS A 160 -18.39 -13.16 8.62
N ASP A 161 -17.75 -14.30 8.89
CA ASP A 161 -16.94 -14.50 10.09
C ASP A 161 -15.50 -14.00 9.93
N ALA A 162 -15.06 -13.73 8.69
CA ALA A 162 -13.74 -13.17 8.39
C ALA A 162 -13.39 -11.92 9.23
N LYS A 163 -12.57 -12.11 10.28
CA LYS A 163 -12.05 -11.04 11.12
C LYS A 163 -10.62 -10.68 10.77
N VAL A 164 -9.72 -11.62 10.56
CA VAL A 164 -8.30 -11.29 10.32
C VAL A 164 -7.82 -11.99 9.07
N LEU A 165 -7.12 -11.29 8.19
CA LEU A 165 -6.59 -11.85 6.95
C LEU A 165 -5.16 -12.37 7.20
N LEU A 166 -4.81 -13.49 6.57
CA LEU A 166 -3.49 -14.11 6.74
C LEU A 166 -2.47 -13.60 5.71
N PRO A 167 -1.17 -13.53 6.06
CA PRO A 167 -0.11 -13.14 5.13
C PRO A 167 0.18 -14.25 4.11
N PHE A 168 0.50 -13.87 2.87
CA PHE A 168 0.86 -14.88 1.86
C PHE A 168 2.17 -15.59 2.24
N GLY A 169 2.28 -16.90 1.93
CA GLY A 169 3.49 -17.64 2.22
C GLY A 169 3.90 -17.65 3.71
N GLY A 170 2.94 -17.44 4.63
CA GLY A 170 3.14 -17.49 6.07
C GLY A 170 4.16 -16.47 6.59
N SER A 171 5.21 -16.94 7.23
CA SER A 171 6.24 -16.09 7.86
C SER A 171 6.93 -15.15 6.87
N LYS A 172 7.07 -15.53 5.60
CA LYS A 172 7.68 -14.70 4.56
C LYS A 172 6.82 -13.48 4.20
N GLY A 173 5.52 -13.67 3.94
CA GLY A 173 4.62 -12.54 3.68
C GLY A 173 4.40 -11.69 4.93
N SER A 174 4.46 -12.28 6.13
CA SER A 174 4.42 -11.52 7.37
C SER A 174 5.63 -10.60 7.51
N GLY A 175 6.84 -11.10 7.22
CA GLY A 175 8.06 -10.30 7.21
C GLY A 175 8.02 -9.22 6.12
N LEU A 176 7.50 -9.55 4.94
CA LEU A 176 7.35 -8.58 3.85
C LEU A 176 6.37 -7.47 4.23
N ALA A 177 5.19 -7.81 4.77
CA ALA A 177 4.19 -6.84 5.22
C ALA A 177 4.77 -5.85 6.24
N MET A 178 5.59 -6.35 7.18
CA MET A 178 6.30 -5.54 8.16
C MET A 178 7.30 -4.59 7.50
N MET A 179 8.13 -5.08 6.56
CA MET A 179 9.07 -4.21 5.85
C MET A 179 8.38 -3.16 4.99
N MET A 180 7.27 -3.51 4.33
CA MET A 180 6.46 -2.55 3.58
C MET A 180 5.85 -1.50 4.50
N ASP A 181 5.50 -1.84 5.74
CA ASP A 181 5.07 -0.85 6.73
C ASP A 181 6.22 0.10 7.12
N VAL A 182 7.41 -0.44 7.40
CA VAL A 182 8.58 0.39 7.71
C VAL A 182 8.89 1.36 6.58
N LEU A 183 8.89 0.90 5.34
CA LEU A 183 9.19 1.72 4.16
C LEU A 183 8.05 2.69 3.81
N GLY A 184 6.79 2.27 3.95
CA GLY A 184 5.61 3.09 3.63
C GLY A 184 5.16 4.02 4.75
N SER A 185 5.62 3.82 5.99
CA SER A 185 5.20 4.58 7.17
C SER A 185 6.36 5.22 7.92
N ILE A 186 7.39 4.46 8.28
CA ILE A 186 8.46 4.96 9.16
C ILE A 186 9.49 5.78 8.37
N LEU A 187 9.88 5.33 7.18
CA LEU A 187 10.78 6.07 6.29
C LEU A 187 10.30 7.50 5.98
N PRO A 188 9.01 7.76 5.67
CA PRO A 188 8.51 9.13 5.51
C PRO A 188 8.32 9.90 6.84
N PHE A 189 8.69 9.31 7.98
CA PHE A 189 8.42 9.81 9.34
C PHE A 189 6.94 9.90 9.70
N GLY A 190 6.13 8.96 9.19
CA GLY A 190 4.73 8.79 9.51
C GLY A 190 4.48 7.78 10.64
N VAL A 191 3.23 7.32 10.73
CA VAL A 191 2.75 6.40 11.79
C VAL A 191 2.71 4.97 11.26
N ALA A 192 3.44 4.07 11.94
CA ALA A 192 3.45 2.63 11.65
C ALA A 192 2.05 2.01 11.82
N THR A 193 1.75 0.99 11.03
CA THR A 193 0.41 0.37 10.95
C THR A 193 -0.17 -0.03 12.31
N PRO A 194 0.56 -0.72 13.23
CA PRO A 194 0.00 -1.11 14.53
C PRO A 194 -0.45 0.05 15.42
N HIS A 195 0.03 1.26 15.15
CA HIS A 195 -0.29 2.47 15.91
C HIS A 195 -1.33 3.37 15.25
N ARG A 196 -1.77 3.02 14.03
CA ARG A 196 -2.88 3.71 13.36
C ARG A 196 -4.17 3.40 14.07
N ARG A 197 -4.93 4.43 14.43
CA ARG A 197 -6.28 4.24 14.97
C ARG A 197 -7.21 3.99 13.79
N GLY A 198 -8.26 3.19 13.97
CA GLY A 198 -9.16 2.74 12.89
C GLY A 198 -9.90 3.83 12.10
N GLU A 199 -9.58 5.10 12.33
CA GLU A 199 -10.15 6.31 11.73
C GLU A 199 -9.14 7.04 10.80
N ASP A 200 -7.90 6.55 10.68
CA ASP A 200 -6.90 7.04 9.71
C ASP A 200 -7.12 6.47 8.29
#